data_AF-A0A840D696-F1
#
_entry.id   AF-A0A840D696-F1
#
_cell.length_a   1.000
_cell.length_b   1.000
_cell.length_c   1.000
_cell.angle_alpha   90.00
_cell.angle_beta   90.00
_cell.angle_gamma   90.00
#
_symmetry.space_group_name_H-M   'P 1'
#
loop_
_entity.id
_entity.type
_entity.pdbx_description
1 polymer ?
#
loop_
_entity_poly.entity_id
_entity_poly.type
_entity_poly.pdbx_seq_one_letter_code
_entity_poly.pdbx_strand_id
1 'polypeptide(L)'
;MAKTVKKEDIDEKAIIASFLQDEPTDHDALVRENEEPDSEQPAPPVEFPKEETKRKRGKEPDYETLFVKESGITARTGKMVYIRREFHDTIQSVCQVIGNNEVSLSSFIDNVLAHHFDTYGSEITRLYNEKHKGINIIKNSEK
;
A
#
# COMPACT_ATOMS: atom_id res chain seq x y z
N MET A 1 27.55 20.80 31.11
CA MET A 1 26.42 21.65 31.54
C MET A 1 25.43 21.71 30.39
N ALA A 2 24.27 21.06 30.50
CA ALA A 2 23.25 21.07 29.45
C ALA A 2 22.32 22.28 29.66
N LYS A 3 22.22 23.17 28.67
CA LYS A 3 21.27 24.29 28.69
C LYS A 3 19.88 23.74 28.36
N THR A 4 19.00 23.71 29.34
CA THR A 4 17.56 23.51 29.14
C THR A 4 16.98 24.76 28.50
N VAL A 5 16.57 24.66 27.23
CA VAL A 5 15.82 25.71 26.51
C VAL A 5 14.36 25.63 26.96
N LYS A 6 13.81 26.75 27.45
CA LYS A 6 12.41 26.83 27.88
C LYS A 6 11.53 26.99 26.64
N LYS A 7 10.37 26.34 26.62
CA LYS A 7 9.42 26.39 25.48
C LYS A 7 8.94 27.82 25.17
N GLU A 8 9.04 28.73 26.14
CA GLU A 8 8.68 30.14 26.03
C GLU A 8 9.66 30.97 25.16
N ASP A 9 10.86 30.45 24.88
CA ASP A 9 11.89 31.16 24.11
C ASP A 9 11.81 30.89 22.59
N ILE A 10 10.83 30.11 22.14
CA ILE A 10 10.66 29.71 20.73
C ILE A 10 9.60 30.61 20.10
N ASP A 11 10.01 31.55 19.25
CA ASP A 11 9.09 32.42 18.51
C ASP A 11 8.50 31.67 17.32
N GLU A 12 7.31 31.11 17.52
CA GLU A 12 6.54 30.36 16.51
C GLU A 12 6.24 31.20 15.26
N LYS A 13 6.11 32.53 15.41
CA LYS A 13 5.83 33.43 14.28
C LYS A 13 7.06 33.59 13.40
N ALA A 14 8.26 33.55 13.98
CA ALA A 14 9.51 33.58 13.23
C ALA A 14 9.73 32.27 12.43
N ILE A 15 9.32 31.12 12.98
CA ILE A 15 9.41 29.83 12.28
C ILE A 15 8.46 29.82 11.07
N ILE A 16 7.21 30.25 11.25
CA ILE A 16 6.22 30.31 10.16
C ILE A 16 6.65 31.31 9.08
N ALA A 17 7.21 32.47 9.46
CA ALA A 17 7.69 33.47 8.52
C ALA A 17 8.90 32.98 7.68
N SER A 18 9.73 32.09 8.23
CA SER A 18 10.89 31.53 7.54
C SER A 18 10.52 30.57 6.41
N PHE A 19 9.30 29.99 6.40
CA PHE A 19 8.81 29.13 5.33
C PHE A 19 8.08 29.92 4.22
N LEU A 20 7.78 31.19 4.45
CA LEU A 20 7.00 32.03 3.54
C LEU A 20 7.86 32.89 2.60
N GLN A 21 9.20 32.86 2.72
CA GLN A 21 10.07 33.78 2.00
C GLN A 21 10.55 33.32 0.62
N ASP A 22 10.37 32.06 0.23
CA ASP A 22 10.72 31.59 -1.12
C ASP A 22 9.70 30.56 -1.63
N GLU A 23 8.67 31.02 -2.34
CA GLU A 23 7.96 30.32 -3.45
C GLU A 23 6.77 31.21 -3.93
N PRO A 24 6.77 31.70 -5.19
CA PRO A 24 5.60 32.34 -5.77
C PRO A 24 4.69 31.26 -6.37
N THR A 25 3.70 30.80 -5.62
CA THR A 25 2.66 29.90 -6.16
C THR A 25 1.39 30.70 -6.40
N ASP A 26 1.04 30.84 -7.68
CA ASP A 26 -0.22 31.39 -8.16
C ASP A 26 -1.36 30.43 -7.78
N HIS A 27 -2.09 30.74 -6.72
CA HIS A 27 -3.25 29.98 -6.25
C HIS A 27 -4.44 30.92 -6.09
N ASP A 28 -5.01 31.35 -7.21
CA ASP A 28 -6.34 31.97 -7.24
C ASP A 28 -7.33 30.99 -7.89
N ALA A 29 -7.96 30.16 -7.06
CA ALA A 29 -9.27 29.54 -7.33
C ALA A 29 -9.73 28.70 -6.13
N LEU A 30 -10.06 29.36 -5.01
CA LEU A 30 -10.92 28.78 -3.98
C LEU A 30 -12.38 29.19 -4.24
N VAL A 31 -13.20 28.17 -4.54
CA VAL A 31 -14.60 27.96 -4.15
C VAL A 31 -15.45 29.20 -3.81
N ARG A 32 -16.50 29.48 -4.60
CA ARG A 32 -17.76 30.09 -4.13
C ARG A 32 -18.98 29.47 -4.82
N GLU A 33 -19.94 29.12 -3.98
CA GLU A 33 -21.24 28.49 -4.22
C GLU A 33 -22.33 29.57 -4.45
N ASN A 34 -23.29 29.36 -5.35
CA ASN A 34 -24.72 29.72 -5.22
C ASN A 34 -25.57 29.43 -6.50
N GLU A 35 -26.72 28.79 -6.23
CA GLU A 35 -27.95 28.48 -6.99
C GLU A 35 -28.52 29.65 -7.84
N GLU A 36 -29.42 29.55 -8.85
CA GLU A 36 -30.26 28.59 -9.62
C GLU A 36 -30.87 29.46 -10.80
N PRO A 37 -31.94 29.10 -11.55
CA PRO A 37 -32.16 28.03 -12.53
C PRO A 37 -32.69 28.58 -13.90
N ASP A 38 -32.72 27.79 -14.98
CA ASP A 38 -33.81 27.90 -15.98
C ASP A 38 -34.02 26.59 -16.78
N SER A 39 -35.28 26.18 -16.77
CA SER A 39 -36.09 25.33 -17.66
C SER A 39 -35.54 25.14 -19.08
N GLU A 40 -35.66 24.01 -19.78
CA GLU A 40 -36.92 23.44 -20.29
C GLU A 40 -36.70 22.01 -20.86
N GLN A 41 -37.75 21.18 -20.79
CA GLN A 41 -37.90 19.72 -21.03
C GLN A 41 -38.00 19.30 -22.54
N PRO A 42 -38.44 18.06 -22.93
CA PRO A 42 -37.92 16.70 -22.71
C PRO A 42 -37.98 15.77 -23.98
N ALA A 43 -37.63 14.48 -23.81
CA ALA A 43 -38.17 13.24 -24.45
C ALA A 43 -37.20 12.38 -25.30
N PRO A 44 -37.43 11.06 -25.48
CA PRO A 44 -37.92 9.99 -24.59
C PRO A 44 -37.00 8.71 -24.64
N PRO A 45 -37.32 7.61 -23.92
CA PRO A 45 -36.37 6.56 -23.55
C PRO A 45 -36.37 5.34 -24.48
N VAL A 46 -35.24 4.61 -24.53
CA VAL A 46 -35.18 3.28 -25.16
C VAL A 46 -34.64 2.27 -24.15
N GLU A 47 -35.55 1.44 -23.66
CA GLU A 47 -35.28 0.22 -22.91
C GLU A 47 -34.88 -0.91 -23.87
N PHE A 48 -33.88 -1.72 -23.50
CA PHE A 48 -33.77 -3.11 -23.96
C PHE A 48 -33.26 -4.02 -22.81
N PRO A 49 -33.68 -5.31 -22.79
CA PRO A 49 -34.04 -6.04 -21.58
C PRO A 49 -32.96 -6.98 -21.02
N LYS A 50 -33.19 -7.39 -19.77
CA LYS A 50 -32.52 -8.43 -18.96
C LYS A 50 -31.97 -9.63 -19.75
N GLU A 51 -30.77 -10.08 -19.34
CA GLU A 51 -30.52 -11.53 -19.22
C GLU A 51 -29.56 -11.82 -18.05
N GLU A 52 -30.11 -12.44 -17.00
CA GLU A 52 -29.34 -13.10 -15.96
C GLU A 52 -28.66 -14.34 -16.56
N THR A 53 -27.36 -14.53 -16.36
CA THR A 53 -26.83 -15.89 -16.18
C THR A 53 -25.72 -15.92 -15.14
N LYS A 54 -26.13 -16.35 -13.95
CA LYS A 54 -25.31 -16.95 -12.90
C LYS A 54 -24.32 -17.94 -13.53
N ARG A 55 -23.09 -17.54 -13.75
CA ARG A 55 -21.94 -18.45 -13.84
C ARG A 55 -21.12 -18.27 -12.58
N LYS A 56 -21.46 -19.02 -11.53
CA LYS A 56 -20.54 -19.30 -10.42
C LYS A 56 -19.36 -20.12 -10.99
N ARG A 57 -18.43 -19.44 -11.66
CA ARG A 57 -17.02 -19.86 -11.61
C ARG A 57 -16.64 -19.71 -10.14
N GLY A 58 -16.07 -20.75 -9.52
CA GLY A 58 -15.53 -20.63 -8.18
C GLY A 58 -14.67 -19.38 -8.16
N LYS A 59 -15.09 -18.36 -7.39
CA LYS A 59 -14.39 -17.09 -7.33
C LYS A 59 -13.04 -17.42 -6.72
N GLU A 60 -12.00 -17.47 -7.56
CA GLU A 60 -10.66 -17.23 -7.06
C GLU A 60 -10.73 -15.97 -6.19
N PRO A 61 -10.07 -15.98 -5.02
CA PRO A 61 -10.09 -14.82 -4.14
C PRO A 61 -9.64 -13.60 -4.94
N ASP A 62 -10.38 -12.51 -4.78
CA ASP A 62 -10.16 -11.31 -5.57
C ASP A 62 -8.77 -10.74 -5.26
N TYR A 63 -8.07 -10.26 -6.27
CA TYR A 63 -6.70 -9.77 -6.12
C TYR A 63 -6.61 -8.70 -5.03
N GLU A 64 -7.58 -7.78 -5.04
CA GLU A 64 -7.70 -6.71 -4.06
C GLU A 64 -7.82 -7.26 -2.63
N THR A 65 -8.67 -8.27 -2.42
CA THR A 65 -8.88 -8.89 -1.10
C THR A 65 -7.64 -9.63 -0.56
N LEU A 66 -6.78 -10.13 -1.45
CA LEU A 66 -5.57 -10.83 -1.07
C LEU A 66 -4.42 -9.88 -0.76
N PHE A 67 -4.19 -8.91 -1.64
CA PHE A 67 -2.95 -8.14 -1.66
C PHE A 67 -3.12 -6.67 -1.27
N VAL A 68 -4.31 -6.09 -1.45
CA VAL A 68 -4.60 -4.68 -1.21
C VAL A 68 -5.39 -4.54 0.09
N LYS A 69 -4.75 -4.88 1.20
CA LYS A 69 -5.29 -4.74 2.55
C LYS A 69 -4.22 -4.24 3.50
N GLU A 70 -4.61 -3.44 4.48
CA GLU A 70 -3.67 -2.98 5.50
C GLU A 70 -3.25 -4.15 6.40
N SER A 71 -1.94 -4.31 6.58
CA SER A 71 -1.36 -5.34 7.43
C SER A 71 -1.32 -4.86 8.88
N GLY A 72 -1.47 -5.79 9.84
CA GLY A 72 -1.31 -5.47 11.25
C GLY A 72 0.15 -5.24 11.68
N ILE A 73 1.10 -5.29 10.75
CA ILE A 73 2.53 -5.19 11.05
C ILE A 73 2.94 -3.73 11.11
N THR A 74 3.30 -3.28 12.31
CA THR A 74 3.88 -1.95 12.48
C THR A 74 5.33 -1.91 12.00
N ALA A 75 5.76 -0.81 11.38
CA ALA A 75 7.14 -0.67 10.87
C ALA A 75 8.22 -0.93 11.93
N ARG A 76 7.95 -0.62 13.21
CA ARG A 76 8.85 -0.88 14.36
C ARG A 76 9.16 -2.35 14.62
N THR A 77 8.30 -3.28 14.18
CA THR A 77 8.50 -4.73 14.33
C THR A 77 9.05 -5.37 13.06
N GLY A 78 9.04 -4.63 11.95
CA GLY A 78 9.54 -5.08 10.66
C GLY A 78 11.06 -4.99 10.56
N LYS A 79 11.58 -5.57 9.46
CA LYS A 79 12.97 -5.37 9.02
C LYS A 79 12.96 -4.60 7.71
N MET A 80 13.92 -3.70 7.53
CA MET A 80 14.10 -3.00 6.26
C MET A 80 14.76 -3.92 5.24
N VAL A 81 14.22 -3.93 4.02
CA VAL A 81 14.79 -4.64 2.88
C VAL A 81 14.82 -3.71 1.68
N TYR A 82 15.85 -3.85 0.84
CA TYR A 82 15.93 -3.10 -0.40
C TYR A 82 15.08 -3.77 -1.48
N ILE A 83 14.34 -2.97 -2.23
CA ILE A 83 13.65 -3.39 -3.45
C ILE A 83 14.13 -2.54 -4.63
N ARG A 84 14.02 -3.10 -5.83
CA ARG A 84 14.36 -2.35 -7.06
C ARG A 84 13.44 -1.15 -7.23
N ARG A 85 13.96 -0.06 -7.81
CA ARG A 85 13.21 1.19 -8.00
C ARG A 85 11.94 0.98 -8.81
N GLU A 86 12.04 0.21 -9.89
CA GLU A 86 10.91 -0.06 -10.79
C GLU A 86 9.77 -0.78 -10.06
N PHE A 87 10.13 -1.65 -9.10
CA PHE A 87 9.16 -2.35 -8.27
C PHE A 87 8.56 -1.45 -7.20
N HIS A 88 9.38 -0.58 -6.61
CA HIS A 88 8.89 0.43 -5.68
C HIS A 88 7.82 1.31 -6.32
N ASP A 89 8.11 1.88 -7.50
CA ASP A 89 7.20 2.78 -8.21
C ASP A 89 5.89 2.08 -8.62
N THR A 90 6.00 0.83 -9.06
CA THR A 90 4.84 0.01 -9.41
C THR A 90 3.97 -0.28 -8.19
N ILE A 91 4.55 -0.73 -7.07
CA ILE A 91 3.79 -1.04 -5.86
C ILE A 91 3.18 0.24 -5.27
N GLN A 92 3.91 1.35 -5.31
CA GLN A 92 3.39 2.64 -4.87
C GLN A 92 2.16 3.05 -5.68
N SER A 93 2.19 2.86 -7.00
CA SER A 93 1.04 3.11 -7.87
C SER A 93 -0.16 2.22 -7.52
N VAL A 94 0.08 0.94 -7.21
CA VAL A 94 -0.98 0.02 -6.75
C VAL A 94 -1.60 0.49 -5.45
N CYS A 95 -0.78 0.87 -4.46
CA CYS A 95 -1.26 1.35 -3.16
C CYS A 95 -2.11 2.63 -3.29
N GLN A 96 -1.75 3.52 -4.22
CA GLN A 96 -2.46 4.78 -4.43
C GLN A 96 -3.75 4.61 -5.24
N VAL A 97 -3.68 3.92 -6.38
CA VAL A 97 -4.78 3.85 -7.35
C VAL A 97 -5.80 2.78 -6.97
N ILE A 98 -5.34 1.62 -6.49
CA ILE A 98 -6.23 0.50 -6.14
C ILE A 98 -6.52 0.52 -4.64
N GLY A 99 -5.50 0.79 -3.82
CA GLY A 99 -5.64 0.84 -2.37
C GLY A 99 -6.20 2.15 -1.81
N ASN A 100 -6.61 3.10 -2.65
CA ASN A 100 -7.17 4.40 -2.25
C ASN A 100 -6.34 5.14 -1.18
N ASN A 101 -5.00 5.00 -1.21
CA ASN A 101 -4.07 5.51 -0.19
C ASN A 101 -4.29 4.97 1.25
N GLU A 102 -5.08 3.92 1.43
CA GLU A 102 -5.33 3.27 2.73
C GLU A 102 -4.35 2.14 3.02
N VAL A 103 -3.64 1.65 1.99
CA VAL A 103 -2.68 0.55 2.10
C VAL A 103 -1.26 1.09 1.99
N SER A 104 -0.43 0.78 2.98
CA SER A 104 0.99 1.12 2.93
C SER A 104 1.78 0.20 2.01
N LEU A 105 2.89 0.71 1.45
CA LEU A 105 3.86 -0.10 0.69
C LEU A 105 4.29 -1.36 1.46
N SER A 106 4.55 -1.21 2.76
CA SER A 106 4.90 -2.31 3.65
C SER A 106 3.78 -3.36 3.75
N SER A 107 2.53 -2.92 3.89
CA SER A 107 1.38 -3.82 3.96
C SER A 107 1.22 -4.64 2.69
N PHE A 108 1.33 -4.00 1.53
CA PHE A 108 1.25 -4.71 0.26
C PHE A 108 2.36 -5.77 0.12
N ILE A 109 3.61 -5.39 0.43
CA ILE A 109 4.74 -6.34 0.38
C ILE A 109 4.53 -7.50 1.35
N ASP A 110 4.05 -7.22 2.57
CA ASP A 110 3.76 -8.25 3.56
C ASP A 110 2.69 -9.23 3.06
N ASN A 111 1.59 -8.74 2.47
CA ASN A 111 0.55 -9.59 1.90
C ASN A 111 1.06 -10.50 0.78
N VAL A 112 1.90 -9.95 -0.12
CA VAL A 112 2.52 -10.73 -1.21
C VAL A 112 3.42 -11.82 -0.64
N LEU A 113 4.24 -11.50 0.36
CA LEU A 113 5.12 -12.47 1.01
C LEU A 113 4.32 -13.52 1.78
N ALA A 114 3.28 -13.14 2.52
CA ALA A 114 2.41 -14.04 3.25
C ALA A 114 1.77 -15.06 2.30
N HIS A 115 1.18 -14.60 1.19
CA HIS A 115 0.62 -15.48 0.16
C HIS A 115 1.69 -16.37 -0.49
N HIS A 116 2.88 -15.81 -0.77
CA HIS A 116 3.98 -16.58 -1.34
C HIS A 116 4.41 -17.73 -0.41
N PHE A 117 4.53 -17.47 0.89
CA PHE A 117 4.88 -18.50 1.87
C PHE A 117 3.75 -19.50 2.13
N ASP A 118 2.49 -19.09 2.05
CA ASP A 118 1.36 -20.01 2.11
C ASP A 118 1.36 -20.98 0.91
N THR A 119 1.58 -20.44 -0.30
CA THR A 119 1.57 -21.21 -1.55
C THR A 119 2.79 -22.12 -1.69
N TYR A 120 3.99 -21.62 -1.35
CA TYR A 120 5.26 -22.28 -1.64
C TYR A 120 6.05 -22.73 -0.40
N GLY A 121 5.56 -22.49 0.81
CA GLY A 121 6.29 -22.77 2.06
C GLY A 121 6.68 -24.23 2.23
N SER A 122 5.82 -25.16 1.80
CA SER A 122 6.11 -26.59 1.82
C SER A 122 7.31 -26.95 0.93
N GLU A 123 7.36 -26.40 -0.28
CA GLU A 123 8.45 -26.64 -1.23
C GLU A 123 9.75 -25.96 -0.78
N ILE A 124 9.66 -24.73 -0.26
CA ILE A 124 10.79 -24.03 0.37
C ILE A 124 11.36 -24.89 1.50
N THR A 125 10.51 -25.45 2.36
CA THR A 125 10.92 -26.32 3.48
C THR A 125 11.56 -27.61 2.98
N ARG A 126 11.00 -28.23 1.94
CA ARG A 126 11.57 -29.43 1.31
C ARG A 126 12.98 -29.16 0.79
N LEU A 127 13.15 -28.11 0.00
CA LEU A 127 14.43 -27.70 -0.60
C LEU A 127 15.45 -27.29 0.46
N TYR A 128 15.02 -26.55 1.49
CA TYR A 128 15.87 -26.19 2.62
C TYR A 128 16.42 -27.44 3.30
N ASN A 129 15.55 -28.39 3.67
CA ASN A 129 15.95 -29.62 4.32
C ASN A 129 16.84 -30.51 3.45
N GLU A 130 16.58 -30.59 2.15
CA GLU A 130 17.42 -31.35 1.20
C GLU A 130 18.86 -30.81 1.19
N LYS A 131 19.02 -29.49 1.09
CA LYS A 131 20.35 -28.84 1.08
C LYS A 131 21.02 -28.84 2.46
N HIS A 132 20.24 -28.69 3.54
CA HIS A 132 20.78 -28.73 4.89
C HIS A 132 21.20 -30.15 5.31
N LYS A 133 20.51 -31.19 4.81
CA LYS A 133 20.92 -32.59 4.98
C LYS A 133 22.21 -32.92 4.22
N GLY A 134 22.54 -32.18 3.16
CA GLY A 134 23.81 -32.28 2.42
C GLY A 134 25.06 -31.83 3.20
N ILE A 135 24.90 -31.26 4.40
CA ILE A 135 25.99 -30.87 5.32
C ILE A 135 26.22 -31.94 6.41
N ASN A 136 25.58 -33.12 6.33
CA ASN A 136 26.00 -34.27 7.14
C ASN A 136 27.29 -34.87 6.56
N ILE A 137 28.40 -34.15 6.75
CA ILE A 137 29.75 -34.65 6.56
C ILE A 137 29.97 -35.71 7.65
N ILE A 138 30.07 -36.96 7.19
CA ILE A 138 30.55 -38.13 7.95
C ILE A 138 29.50 -38.72 8.93
N LYS A 139 28.63 -39.58 8.39
CA LYS A 139 28.40 -40.88 9.03
C LYS A 139 29.50 -41.84 8.55
N ASN A 140 30.66 -41.83 9.19
CA ASN A 140 31.57 -42.99 9.26
C ASN A 140 31.61 -43.37 10.75
N SER A 141 31.01 -44.50 11.13
CA SER A 141 31.67 -45.82 11.12
C SER A 141 32.75 -45.89 12.19
N GLU A 142 32.38 -46.48 13.32
CA GLU A 142 33.09 -47.57 14.01
C GLU A 142 32.10 -48.04 15.10
N LYS A 143 31.40 -49.16 14.85
CA LYS A 143 31.73 -50.54 15.22
C LYS A 143 31.34 -50.86 16.66
#